data_AF-A0A967E6Z1-F1
#
_entry.id   AF-A0A967E6Z1-F1
#
_cell.length_a   1.000
_cell.length_b   1.000
_cell.length_c   1.000
_cell.angle_alpha   90.00
_cell.angle_beta   90.00
_cell.angle_gamma   90.00
#
_symmetry.space_group_name_H-M   'P 1'
#
loop_
_entity.id
_entity.type
_entity.pdbx_description
1 polymer ?
#
loop_
_entity_poly.entity_id
_entity_poly.type
_entity_poly.pdbx_seq_one_letter_code
_entity_poly.pdbx_strand_id
1 'polypeptide(L)'
;MKQHSNRFSFRQALEGLEGIGIICACYLTLFLKPLRDRWGLNKAEVARPFPGDELVSAPKTKFTHAVKINAPANYVWPWIAQIGQGKGGFYSYEALENLIGLQIYNSDVVLPEFQNPSIDDSVAFAPGDRTPIVICEPGRAMAIENSLDMDSNQKYDPKGPAPKNYLHLTWLWFVEAIDENHSRFTSRNRVDYAPNFKNKLMFGPLTEPIVFAMDRKMCLGIKKRAERLYRQNG
;
A
#
# COMPACT_ATOMS: atom_id res chain seq x y z
N MET A 1 -30.03 3.12 8.47
CA MET A 1 -29.00 2.21 7.91
C MET A 1 -29.31 1.99 6.44
N LYS A 2 -28.56 2.60 5.52
CA LYS A 2 -28.69 2.28 4.09
C LYS A 2 -27.97 0.97 3.84
N GLN A 3 -28.74 -0.06 3.50
CA GLN A 3 -28.25 -1.36 3.08
C GLN A 3 -27.55 -1.15 1.72
N HIS A 4 -26.22 -1.06 1.72
CA HIS A 4 -25.45 -1.08 0.47
C HIS A 4 -25.62 -2.47 -0.14
N SER A 5 -26.47 -2.55 -1.17
CA SER A 5 -26.62 -3.72 -2.03
C SER A 5 -25.24 -4.15 -2.54
N ASN A 6 -24.82 -5.37 -2.18
CA ASN A 6 -23.58 -6.05 -2.64
C ASN A 6 -23.61 -6.40 -4.14
N ARG A 7 -24.28 -5.62 -4.99
CA ARG A 7 -24.20 -5.80 -6.43
C ARG A 7 -22.97 -5.09 -6.94
N PHE A 8 -21.87 -5.84 -7.06
CA PHE A 8 -20.73 -5.41 -7.85
C PHE A 8 -21.20 -5.04 -9.26
N SER A 9 -20.71 -3.92 -9.77
CA SER A 9 -20.82 -3.65 -11.21
C SER A 9 -20.07 -4.73 -11.99
N PHE A 10 -20.49 -4.97 -13.24
CA PHE A 10 -19.82 -5.93 -14.12
C PHE A 10 -18.31 -5.68 -14.22
N ARG A 11 -17.92 -4.40 -14.25
CA ARG A 11 -16.51 -4.00 -14.27
C ARG A 11 -15.77 -4.36 -12.97
N GLN A 12 -16.36 -4.09 -11.81
CA GLN A 12 -15.76 -4.47 -10.53
C GLN A 12 -15.62 -5.99 -10.40
N ALA A 13 -16.59 -6.76 -10.91
CA ALA A 13 -16.49 -8.22 -10.94
C ALA A 13 -15.33 -8.70 -11.83
N LEU A 14 -15.16 -8.12 -13.03
CA LEU A 14 -14.02 -8.44 -13.90
C LEU A 14 -12.68 -8.05 -13.29
N GLU A 15 -12.58 -6.88 -12.66
CA GLU A 15 -11.37 -6.47 -11.94
C GLU A 15 -11.08 -7.43 -10.76
N GLY A 16 -12.10 -7.90 -10.05
CA GLY A 16 -11.94 -8.94 -9.02
C GLY A 16 -11.40 -10.27 -9.57
N LEU A 17 -11.93 -10.73 -10.71
CA LEU A 17 -11.44 -11.94 -11.39
C LEU A 17 -10.00 -11.79 -11.89
N GLU A 18 -9.62 -10.61 -12.40
CA GLU A 18 -8.24 -10.27 -12.75
C GLU A 18 -7.32 -10.44 -11.52
N GLY A 19 -7.71 -9.86 -10.38
CA GLY A 19 -6.96 -9.96 -9.14
C GLY A 19 -6.78 -11.41 -8.66
N ILE A 20 -7.86 -12.21 -8.67
CA ILE A 20 -7.80 -13.64 -8.33
C ILE A 20 -6.86 -14.39 -9.28
N GLY A 21 -6.95 -14.14 -10.59
CA GLY A 21 -6.09 -14.76 -11.59
C GLY A 21 -4.60 -14.46 -11.34
N ILE A 22 -4.26 -13.21 -11.02
CA ILE A 22 -2.88 -12.81 -10.70
C ILE A 22 -2.40 -13.48 -9.41
N ILE A 23 -3.24 -13.51 -8.36
CA ILE A 23 -2.91 -14.18 -7.09
C ILE A 23 -2.60 -15.66 -7.34
N CYS A 24 -3.47 -16.37 -8.06
CA CYS A 24 -3.27 -17.78 -8.42
C CYS A 24 -1.97 -17.97 -9.22
N ALA A 25 -1.71 -17.14 -10.22
CA ALA A 25 -0.47 -17.22 -11.01
C ALA A 25 0.79 -16.97 -10.15
N CYS A 26 0.72 -16.08 -9.16
CA CYS A 26 1.83 -15.81 -8.23
C CYS A 26 2.09 -17.00 -7.29
N TYR A 27 1.04 -17.69 -6.85
CA TYR A 27 1.16 -18.95 -6.11
C TYR A 27 1.79 -20.07 -6.94
N LEU A 28 1.49 -20.14 -8.24
CA LEU A 28 2.13 -21.10 -9.16
C LEU A 28 3.59 -20.75 -9.48
N THR A 29 4.02 -19.52 -9.21
CA THR A 29 5.35 -19.00 -9.57
C THR A 29 6.11 -18.47 -8.36
N LEU A 30 6.02 -19.11 -7.20
CA LEU A 30 6.72 -18.67 -5.98
C LEU A 30 8.24 -18.45 -6.16
N PHE A 31 8.87 -19.15 -7.10
CA PHE A 31 10.29 -18.95 -7.46
C PHE A 31 10.58 -17.58 -8.10
N LEU A 32 9.57 -16.86 -8.61
CA LEU A 32 9.68 -15.49 -9.12
C LEU A 32 9.50 -14.42 -8.03
N LYS A 33 9.28 -14.81 -6.76
CA LYS A 33 9.14 -13.89 -5.63
C LYS A 33 10.23 -12.81 -5.59
N PRO A 34 11.54 -13.10 -5.77
CA PRO A 34 12.55 -12.06 -5.74
C PRO A 34 12.43 -11.01 -6.84
N LEU A 35 11.73 -11.30 -7.94
CA LEU A 35 11.41 -10.32 -8.98
C LEU A 35 10.17 -9.52 -8.62
N ARG A 36 9.15 -10.18 -8.05
CA ARG A 36 7.93 -9.52 -7.58
C ARG A 36 8.21 -8.54 -6.45
N ASP A 37 9.01 -8.93 -5.47
CA ASP A 37 9.42 -8.08 -4.32
C ASP A 37 10.03 -6.72 -4.72
N ARG A 38 10.52 -6.58 -5.96
CA ARG A 38 11.12 -5.35 -6.49
C ARG A 38 10.47 -4.88 -7.80
N TRP A 39 9.22 -5.25 -8.05
CA TRP A 39 8.57 -4.99 -9.33
C TRP A 39 8.60 -3.51 -9.72
N GLY A 40 9.11 -3.22 -10.91
CA GLY A 40 9.28 -1.86 -11.41
C GLY A 40 10.57 -1.14 -10.95
N LEU A 41 11.44 -1.82 -10.21
CA LEU A 41 12.78 -1.32 -9.85
C LEU A 41 13.87 -2.35 -10.18
N ASN A 42 15.07 -1.84 -10.47
CA ASN A 42 16.27 -2.67 -10.52
C ASN A 42 16.90 -2.86 -9.12
N LYS A 43 17.94 -3.70 -9.03
CA LYS A 43 18.60 -4.03 -7.74
C LYS A 43 19.27 -2.83 -7.06
N ALA A 44 19.84 -1.89 -7.81
CA ALA A 44 20.47 -0.70 -7.26
C ALA A 44 19.41 0.29 -6.76
N GLU A 45 18.34 0.48 -7.53
CA GLU A 45 17.23 1.36 -7.18
C GLU A 45 16.50 0.91 -5.90
N VAL A 46 16.31 -0.39 -5.69
CA VAL A 46 15.66 -0.90 -4.46
C VAL A 46 16.57 -0.86 -3.22
N ALA A 47 17.89 -0.88 -3.42
CA ALA A 47 18.89 -0.90 -2.36
C ALA A 47 19.19 0.49 -1.77
N ARG A 48 18.81 1.57 -2.45
CA ARG A 48 18.94 2.93 -1.92
C ARG A 48 18.06 3.12 -0.67
N PRO A 49 18.41 4.04 0.23
CA PRO A 49 17.56 4.38 1.37
C PRO A 49 16.29 5.11 0.93
N PHE A 50 15.20 4.86 1.63
CA PHE A 50 13.91 5.57 1.52
C PHE A 50 13.51 6.14 2.90
N PRO A 51 12.70 7.22 2.95
CA PRO A 51 12.17 7.74 4.20
C PRO A 51 11.49 6.65 5.03
N GLY A 52 11.83 6.53 6.31
CA GLY A 52 11.23 5.53 7.22
C GLY A 52 11.86 4.14 7.15
N ASP A 53 12.91 3.93 6.33
CA ASP A 53 13.65 2.66 6.34
C ASP A 53 14.24 2.33 7.73
N GLU A 54 14.52 3.35 8.54
CA GLU A 54 15.05 3.28 9.91
C GLU A 54 14.02 2.80 10.94
N LEU A 55 12.73 3.01 10.70
CA LEU A 55 11.65 2.60 11.61
C LEU A 55 11.61 1.06 11.74
N VAL A 56 11.86 0.35 10.64
CA VAL A 56 12.09 -1.11 10.62
C VAL A 56 13.47 -1.37 10.00
N SER A 57 14.51 -1.22 10.81
CA SER A 57 15.92 -1.29 10.35
C SER A 57 16.32 -2.67 9.82
N ALA A 58 15.81 -3.75 10.41
CA ALA A 58 16.14 -5.14 10.06
C ALA A 58 14.91 -5.96 9.61
N PRO A 59 14.30 -5.65 8.45
CA PRO A 59 13.09 -6.33 8.00
C PRO A 59 13.40 -7.76 7.52
N LYS A 60 12.54 -8.69 7.93
CA LYS A 60 12.57 -10.09 7.47
C LYS A 60 11.88 -10.26 6.11
N THR A 61 10.88 -9.42 5.82
CA THR A 61 10.21 -9.36 4.52
C THR A 61 10.21 -7.92 4.01
N LYS A 62 10.47 -7.75 2.70
CA LYS A 62 10.45 -6.45 2.03
C LYS A 62 9.71 -6.56 0.69
N PHE A 63 8.91 -5.54 0.39
CA PHE A 63 8.33 -5.33 -0.93
C PHE A 63 8.58 -3.88 -1.33
N THR A 64 9.05 -3.64 -2.55
CA THR A 64 9.20 -2.29 -3.09
C THR A 64 8.74 -2.32 -4.53
N HIS A 65 7.64 -1.62 -4.80
CA HIS A 65 7.07 -1.52 -6.12
C HIS A 65 7.13 -0.08 -6.59
N ALA A 66 7.43 0.12 -7.87
CA ALA A 66 7.41 1.46 -8.44
C ALA A 66 6.82 1.48 -9.84
N VAL A 67 6.25 2.62 -10.19
CA VAL A 67 5.79 2.92 -11.53
C VAL A 67 6.24 4.31 -11.93
N LYS A 68 6.74 4.44 -13.16
CA LYS A 68 6.87 5.76 -13.81
C LYS A 68 5.46 6.26 -14.13
N ILE A 69 5.19 7.53 -13.84
CA ILE A 69 3.94 8.21 -14.12
C ILE A 69 4.24 9.36 -15.09
N ASN A 70 3.47 9.45 -16.17
CA ASN A 70 3.55 10.53 -17.16
C ASN A 70 2.76 11.75 -16.67
N ALA A 71 3.12 12.23 -15.48
CA ALA A 71 2.61 13.43 -14.85
C ALA A 71 3.65 13.91 -13.82
N PRO A 72 3.75 15.22 -13.57
CA PRO A 72 4.59 15.74 -12.49
C PRO A 72 4.08 15.30 -11.10
N ALA A 73 4.96 15.32 -10.10
CA ALA A 73 4.70 14.77 -8.77
C ALA A 73 3.50 15.43 -8.05
N ASN A 74 3.25 16.72 -8.31
CA ASN A 74 2.09 17.46 -7.77
C ASN A 74 0.74 16.93 -8.28
N TYR A 75 0.69 16.20 -9.40
CA TYR A 75 -0.53 15.52 -9.88
C TYR A 75 -0.68 14.10 -9.30
N VAL A 76 0.39 13.55 -8.71
CA VAL A 76 0.37 12.25 -8.03
C VAL A 76 0.01 12.40 -6.56
N TRP A 77 0.59 13.41 -5.89
CA TRP A 77 0.42 13.63 -4.45
C TRP A 77 -1.04 13.63 -3.97
N PRO A 78 -2.01 14.26 -4.67
CA PRO A 78 -3.40 14.28 -4.22
C PRO A 78 -4.03 12.89 -4.04
N TRP A 79 -3.56 11.90 -4.81
CA TRP A 79 -3.98 10.52 -4.70
C TRP A 79 -3.31 9.80 -3.52
N ILE A 80 -2.07 10.15 -3.19
CA ILE A 80 -1.39 9.63 -2.00
C ILE A 80 -2.04 10.18 -0.74
N ALA A 81 -2.28 11.50 -0.68
CA ALA A 81 -2.81 12.21 0.49
C ALA A 81 -4.15 11.66 1.00
N GLN A 82 -4.96 11.12 0.08
CA GLN A 82 -6.28 10.58 0.38
C GLN A 82 -6.32 9.03 0.43
N ILE A 83 -5.19 8.35 0.53
CA ILE A 83 -5.18 6.88 0.72
C ILE A 83 -5.88 6.51 2.03
N GLY A 84 -6.79 5.54 1.97
CA GLY A 84 -7.42 4.94 3.15
C GLY A 84 -8.89 4.58 2.99
N GLN A 85 -9.36 3.67 3.84
CA GLN A 85 -10.77 3.39 4.05
C GLN A 85 -11.49 4.66 4.55
N GLY A 86 -12.65 4.95 3.98
CA GLY A 86 -13.38 6.20 4.25
C GLY A 86 -12.77 7.47 3.62
N LYS A 87 -11.65 7.34 2.89
CA LYS A 87 -11.03 8.41 2.10
C LYS A 87 -11.18 8.11 0.60
N GLY A 88 -10.12 8.27 -0.19
CA GLY A 88 -10.09 7.95 -1.61
C GLY A 88 -9.86 6.47 -1.94
N GLY A 89 -9.77 5.58 -0.95
CA GLY A 89 -9.51 4.15 -1.13
C GLY A 89 -8.02 3.82 -1.31
N PHE A 90 -7.72 2.58 -1.70
CA PHE A 90 -6.36 2.09 -1.99
C PHE A 90 -6.10 1.91 -3.48
N TYR A 91 -7.04 2.27 -4.34
CA TYR A 91 -6.95 2.19 -5.80
C TYR A 91 -6.66 0.77 -6.32
N SER A 92 -6.99 -0.24 -5.53
CA SER A 92 -6.73 -1.64 -5.80
C SER A 92 -7.99 -2.37 -6.31
N TYR A 93 -8.24 -3.61 -5.90
CA TYR A 93 -9.40 -4.41 -6.29
C TYR A 93 -10.55 -4.27 -5.28
N GLU A 94 -11.45 -3.30 -5.46
CA GLU A 94 -12.62 -3.08 -4.57
C GLU A 94 -13.46 -4.33 -4.35
N ALA A 95 -13.62 -5.16 -5.39
CA ALA A 95 -14.40 -6.39 -5.28
C ALA A 95 -13.77 -7.38 -4.30
N LEU A 96 -12.43 -7.49 -4.29
CA LEU A 96 -11.72 -8.38 -3.36
C LEU A 96 -11.72 -7.82 -1.94
N GLU A 97 -11.49 -6.50 -1.80
CA GLU A 97 -11.54 -5.80 -0.51
C GLU A 97 -12.92 -5.94 0.15
N ASN A 98 -13.99 -5.74 -0.62
CA ASN A 98 -15.35 -5.79 -0.08
C ASN A 98 -15.90 -7.22 0.06
N LEU A 99 -15.37 -8.21 -0.66
CA LEU A 99 -15.69 -9.62 -0.45
C LEU A 99 -15.31 -10.09 0.97
N ILE A 100 -14.26 -9.50 1.54
CA ILE A 100 -13.81 -9.79 2.91
C ILE A 100 -14.24 -8.70 3.91
N GLY A 101 -15.13 -7.78 3.51
CA GLY A 101 -15.78 -6.83 4.41
C GLY A 101 -15.00 -5.55 4.74
N LEU A 102 -13.98 -5.16 3.95
CA LEU A 102 -13.16 -3.98 4.26
C LEU A 102 -13.88 -2.63 4.05
N GLN A 103 -15.01 -2.60 3.33
CA GLN A 103 -15.78 -1.37 3.03
C GLN A 103 -14.91 -0.26 2.42
N ILE A 104 -14.08 -0.63 1.43
CA ILE A 104 -13.19 0.27 0.69
C ILE A 104 -13.82 0.59 -0.66
N TYR A 105 -13.81 1.87 -1.01
CA TYR A 105 -14.32 2.38 -2.29
C TYR A 105 -13.30 3.37 -2.85
N ASN A 106 -12.89 3.17 -4.10
CA ASN A 106 -11.90 4.03 -4.73
C ASN A 106 -12.57 5.26 -5.31
N SER A 107 -12.01 6.42 -4.97
CA SER A 107 -12.39 7.66 -5.60
C SER A 107 -11.72 7.79 -6.98
N ASP A 108 -12.45 8.34 -7.94
CA ASP A 108 -11.93 8.80 -9.23
C ASP A 108 -11.71 10.32 -9.26
N VAL A 109 -11.94 11.00 -8.14
CA VAL A 109 -11.76 12.45 -7.98
C VAL A 109 -10.84 12.75 -6.79
N VAL A 110 -10.20 13.92 -6.83
CA VAL A 110 -9.45 14.46 -5.70
C VAL A 110 -10.45 15.05 -4.71
N LEU A 111 -10.40 14.60 -3.46
CA LEU A 111 -11.29 15.01 -2.38
C LEU A 111 -10.63 16.13 -1.56
N PRO A 112 -11.14 17.38 -1.61
CA PRO A 112 -10.52 18.54 -0.96
C PRO A 112 -10.25 18.35 0.54
N GLU A 113 -11.12 17.62 1.24
CA GLU A 113 -11.04 17.35 2.67
C GLU A 113 -9.83 16.52 3.10
N PHE A 114 -9.19 15.79 2.17
CA PHE A 114 -8.06 14.90 2.47
C PHE A 114 -6.71 15.41 1.92
N GLN A 115 -6.63 16.66 1.45
CA GLN A 115 -5.43 17.18 0.79
C GLN A 115 -4.36 17.75 1.75
N ASN A 116 -4.65 17.77 3.05
CA ASN A 116 -3.73 18.25 4.08
C ASN A 116 -3.45 17.18 5.15
N PRO A 117 -2.91 16.00 4.78
CA PRO A 117 -2.59 14.96 5.76
C PRO A 117 -1.48 15.43 6.71
N SER A 118 -1.51 14.93 7.94
CA SER A 118 -0.54 15.25 8.99
C SER A 118 -0.13 13.99 9.76
N ILE A 119 0.87 14.12 10.63
CA ILE A 119 1.29 13.03 11.54
C ILE A 119 0.28 12.76 12.67
N ASP A 120 -0.69 13.65 12.88
CA ASP A 120 -1.78 13.46 13.84
C ASP A 120 -2.93 12.63 13.24
N ASP A 121 -2.87 12.33 11.94
CA ASP A 121 -3.86 11.56 11.23
C ASP A 121 -3.54 10.05 11.23
N SER A 122 -4.51 9.28 10.73
CA SER A 122 -4.35 7.84 10.50
C SER A 122 -4.88 7.43 9.13
N VAL A 123 -4.42 6.26 8.69
CA VAL A 123 -4.94 5.50 7.57
C VAL A 123 -5.67 4.29 8.13
N ALA A 124 -6.91 4.09 7.71
CA ALA A 124 -7.70 2.90 8.06
C ALA A 124 -7.66 1.89 6.91
N PHE A 125 -7.50 0.60 7.24
CA PHE A 125 -7.56 -0.52 6.29
C PHE A 125 -8.89 -1.28 6.34
N ALA A 126 -9.67 -1.08 7.40
CA ALA A 126 -10.95 -1.73 7.64
C ALA A 126 -11.81 -0.87 8.58
N PRO A 127 -13.12 -1.17 8.73
CA PRO A 127 -13.97 -0.46 9.69
C PRO A 127 -13.42 -0.58 11.12
N GLY A 128 -13.25 0.56 11.79
CA GLY A 128 -12.74 0.62 13.17
C GLY A 128 -11.21 0.58 13.29
N ASP A 129 -10.49 0.33 12.20
CA ASP A 129 -9.03 0.40 12.17
C ASP A 129 -8.54 1.86 12.11
N ARG A 130 -7.38 2.10 12.74
CA ARG A 130 -6.65 3.37 12.70
C ARG A 130 -5.16 3.10 12.81
N THR A 131 -4.43 3.20 11.70
CA THR A 131 -2.98 3.08 11.67
C THR A 131 -2.35 4.48 11.54
N PRO A 132 -1.57 4.94 12.54
CA PRO A 132 -1.00 6.28 12.55
C PRO A 132 -0.11 6.58 11.35
N ILE A 133 -0.19 7.81 10.84
CA ILE A 133 0.80 8.36 9.92
C ILE A 133 2.02 8.78 10.75
N VAL A 134 3.19 8.25 10.41
CA VAL A 134 4.45 8.53 11.12
C VAL A 134 5.41 9.40 10.31
N ILE A 135 5.20 9.46 8.99
CA ILE A 135 5.91 10.37 8.08
C ILE A 135 4.86 11.08 7.23
N CYS A 136 4.93 12.41 7.20
CA CYS A 136 4.16 13.22 6.26
C CYS A 136 5.03 14.37 5.74
N GLU A 137 5.47 14.25 4.49
CA GLU A 137 6.16 15.27 3.73
C GLU A 137 5.28 15.64 2.53
N PRO A 138 4.46 16.70 2.61
CA PRO A 138 3.55 17.09 1.55
C PRO A 138 4.22 17.21 0.18
N GLY A 139 3.61 16.60 -0.83
CA GLY A 139 4.15 16.55 -2.19
C GLY A 139 5.20 15.46 -2.43
N ARG A 140 5.59 14.68 -1.41
CA ARG A 140 6.75 13.79 -1.48
C ARG A 140 6.57 12.42 -0.82
N ALA A 141 6.22 12.36 0.47
CA ALA A 141 6.21 11.11 1.23
C ALA A 141 5.07 11.05 2.24
N MET A 142 4.44 9.89 2.36
CA MET A 142 3.54 9.56 3.46
C MET A 142 3.80 8.12 3.88
N ALA A 143 3.98 7.87 5.18
CA ALA A 143 4.17 6.51 5.68
C ALA A 143 3.38 6.25 6.95
N ILE A 144 2.99 5.00 7.11
CA ILE A 144 2.37 4.48 8.32
C ILE A 144 3.29 3.46 9.00
N GLU A 145 3.08 3.29 10.29
CA GLU A 145 3.74 2.26 11.10
C GLU A 145 2.70 1.49 11.90
N ASN A 146 2.88 0.18 11.99
CA ASN A 146 2.05 -0.67 12.82
C ASN A 146 2.93 -1.71 13.56
N SER A 147 2.83 -1.70 14.88
CA SER A 147 3.51 -2.62 15.79
C SER A 147 2.46 -3.33 16.63
N LEU A 148 2.36 -4.65 16.49
CA LEU A 148 1.33 -5.47 17.13
C LEU A 148 1.95 -6.65 17.88
N ASP A 149 1.48 -6.87 19.10
CA ASP A 149 1.52 -8.18 19.75
C ASP A 149 0.44 -9.04 19.09
N MET A 150 0.87 -10.09 18.41
CA MET A 150 -0.02 -10.97 17.65
C MET A 150 -0.84 -11.91 18.55
N ASP A 151 -0.45 -12.10 19.81
CA ASP A 151 -1.20 -12.96 20.73
C ASP A 151 -2.36 -12.19 21.39
N SER A 152 -2.13 -10.94 21.80
CA SER A 152 -3.14 -10.07 22.41
C SER A 152 -3.89 -9.18 21.42
N ASN A 153 -3.39 -9.06 20.18
CA ASN A 153 -3.87 -8.13 19.17
C ASN A 153 -3.82 -6.66 19.62
N GLN A 154 -2.89 -6.33 20.52
CA GLN A 154 -2.68 -4.98 21.02
C GLN A 154 -1.44 -4.35 20.38
N LYS A 155 -1.46 -3.02 20.24
CA LYS A 155 -0.27 -2.28 19.81
C LYS A 155 0.77 -2.25 20.93
N TYR A 156 2.05 -2.33 20.57
CA TYR A 156 3.17 -2.16 21.49
C TYR A 156 4.11 -1.06 20.99
N ASP A 157 4.90 -0.46 21.90
CA ASP A 157 5.93 0.51 21.51
C ASP A 157 7.15 -0.22 20.92
N PRO A 158 7.48 -0.01 19.63
CA PRO A 158 8.63 -0.68 19.00
C PRO A 158 9.99 -0.22 19.56
N LYS A 159 10.04 0.87 20.36
CA LYS A 159 11.25 1.29 21.09
C LYS A 159 11.47 0.48 22.38
N GLY A 160 10.44 -0.21 22.85
CA GLY A 160 10.48 -1.07 24.02
C GLY A 160 10.85 -2.52 23.70
N PRO A 161 10.84 -3.41 24.70
CA PRO A 161 11.03 -4.84 24.47
C PRO A 161 9.88 -5.39 23.62
N ALA A 162 10.22 -6.04 22.50
CA ALA A 162 9.24 -6.69 21.65
C ALA A 162 8.54 -7.86 22.38
N PRO A 163 7.22 -8.04 22.20
CA PRO A 163 6.50 -9.23 22.65
C PRO A 163 7.10 -10.52 22.09
N LYS A 164 6.76 -11.67 22.70
CA LYS A 164 7.23 -12.99 22.22
C LYS A 164 6.78 -13.27 20.78
N ASN A 165 5.57 -12.86 20.45
CA ASN A 165 4.98 -13.04 19.13
C ASN A 165 4.54 -11.67 18.59
N TYR A 166 5.41 -11.03 17.82
CA TYR A 166 5.20 -9.65 17.36
C TYR A 166 5.16 -9.55 15.84
N LEU A 167 4.53 -8.47 15.37
CA LEU A 167 4.60 -7.92 14.03
C LEU A 167 4.99 -6.44 14.12
N HIS A 168 5.92 -5.99 13.29
CA HIS A 168 6.29 -4.58 13.16
C HIS A 168 6.45 -4.28 11.67
N LEU A 169 5.66 -3.35 11.16
CA LEU A 169 5.68 -3.01 9.74
C LEU A 169 5.63 -1.51 9.53
N THR A 170 6.20 -1.11 8.40
CA THR A 170 6.05 0.23 7.84
C THR A 170 5.62 0.12 6.39
N TRP A 171 4.69 0.98 5.98
CA TRP A 171 4.28 1.13 4.59
C TRP A 171 4.43 2.58 4.16
N LEU A 172 5.36 2.81 3.24
CA LEU A 172 5.67 4.10 2.64
C LEU A 172 5.02 4.22 1.25
N TRP A 173 4.39 5.37 1.01
CA TRP A 173 3.99 5.87 -0.30
C TRP A 173 4.81 7.12 -0.62
N PHE A 174 5.64 7.01 -1.65
CA PHE A 174 6.64 8.01 -1.99
C PHE A 174 6.51 8.43 -3.45
N VAL A 175 6.63 9.72 -3.73
CA VAL A 175 6.71 10.26 -5.08
C VAL A 175 7.94 11.13 -5.23
N GLU A 176 8.67 10.93 -6.32
CA GLU A 176 9.80 11.76 -6.72
C GLU A 176 9.63 12.24 -8.16
N ALA A 177 10.05 13.47 -8.45
CA ALA A 177 10.13 13.97 -9.81
C ALA A 177 11.29 13.27 -10.55
N ILE A 178 11.03 12.85 -11.79
CA ILE A 178 12.08 12.41 -12.73
C ILE A 178 12.51 13.62 -13.57
N ASP A 179 11.52 14.37 -14.05
CA ASP A 179 11.66 15.63 -14.80
C ASP A 179 10.37 16.46 -14.63
N GLU A 180 10.21 17.54 -15.39
CA GLU A 180 9.06 18.45 -15.31
C GLU A 180 7.71 17.78 -15.61
N ASN A 181 7.68 16.71 -16.41
CA ASN A 181 6.44 16.07 -16.89
C ASN A 181 6.31 14.61 -16.43
N HIS A 182 7.31 14.08 -15.73
CA HIS A 182 7.32 12.71 -15.27
C HIS A 182 7.72 12.60 -13.81
N SER A 183 7.09 11.65 -13.13
CA SER A 183 7.41 11.30 -11.75
C SER A 183 7.50 9.80 -11.59
N ARG A 184 7.99 9.37 -10.43
CA ARG A 184 8.02 7.98 -10.01
C ARG A 184 7.26 7.86 -8.70
N PHE A 185 6.23 7.03 -8.71
CA PHE A 185 5.56 6.59 -7.48
C PHE A 185 6.20 5.28 -7.02
N THR A 186 6.52 5.20 -5.73
CA THR A 186 7.08 4.03 -5.07
C THR A 186 6.24 3.67 -3.85
N SER A 187 5.80 2.42 -3.78
CA SER A 187 5.21 1.79 -2.61
C SER A 187 6.26 0.89 -1.96
N ARG A 188 6.54 1.06 -0.67
CA ARG A 188 7.57 0.29 0.03
C ARG A 188 7.07 -0.24 1.36
N ASN A 189 7.11 -1.55 1.50
CA ASN A 189 6.74 -2.27 2.71
C ASN A 189 8.01 -2.90 3.32
N ARG A 190 8.16 -2.73 4.63
CA ARG A 190 9.18 -3.40 5.44
C ARG A 190 8.48 -4.06 6.60
N VAL A 191 8.75 -5.34 6.81
CA VAL A 191 8.06 -6.15 7.81
C VAL A 191 9.10 -6.91 8.62
N ASP A 192 9.10 -6.68 9.92
CA ASP A 192 9.76 -7.50 10.91
C ASP A 192 8.72 -8.25 11.78
N TYR A 193 9.07 -9.44 12.23
CA TYR A 193 8.16 -10.30 12.99
C TYR A 193 8.93 -11.32 13.83
N ALA A 194 8.28 -11.89 14.85
CA ALA A 194 8.90 -12.93 15.68
C ALA A 194 9.35 -14.14 14.82
N PRO A 195 10.60 -14.64 14.97
CA PRO A 195 11.24 -15.60 14.06
C PRO A 195 10.76 -17.04 14.23
N ASN A 196 9.44 -17.28 14.25
CA ASN A 196 8.85 -18.61 14.27
C ASN A 196 8.37 -19.04 12.87
N PHE A 197 8.24 -20.35 12.67
CA PHE A 197 7.90 -20.94 11.37
C PHE A 197 6.54 -20.46 10.84
N LYS A 198 5.55 -20.33 11.72
CA LYS A 198 4.20 -19.83 11.38
C LYS A 198 4.28 -18.42 10.79
N ASN A 199 4.96 -17.50 11.46
CA ASN A 199 5.10 -16.11 11.02
C ASN A 199 5.93 -16.00 9.74
N LYS A 200 6.98 -16.82 9.60
CA LYS A 200 7.78 -16.87 8.36
C LYS A 200 6.94 -17.28 7.15
N LEU A 201 6.01 -18.22 7.33
CA LEU A 201 5.12 -18.67 6.28
C LEU A 201 4.03 -17.61 5.99
N MET A 202 3.43 -17.06 7.04
CA MET A 202 2.38 -16.05 6.99
C MET A 202 2.88 -14.77 6.29
N PHE A 203 3.89 -14.10 6.84
CA PHE A 203 4.45 -12.86 6.31
C PHE A 203 5.46 -13.08 5.16
N GLY A 204 5.46 -14.26 4.57
CA GLY A 204 6.30 -14.65 3.45
C GLY A 204 5.45 -15.19 2.29
N PRO A 205 5.61 -16.46 1.89
CA PRO A 205 5.01 -17.00 0.67
C PRO A 205 3.47 -17.10 0.69
N LEU A 206 2.81 -17.06 1.85
CA LEU A 206 1.33 -17.04 1.88
C LEU A 206 0.77 -15.65 1.58
N THR A 207 1.32 -14.61 2.20
CA THR A 207 0.79 -13.25 2.01
C THR A 207 1.39 -12.55 0.80
N GLU A 208 2.60 -12.92 0.36
CA GLU A 208 3.28 -12.25 -0.76
C GLU A 208 2.47 -12.20 -2.06
N PRO A 209 1.87 -13.30 -2.56
CA PRO A 209 1.05 -13.25 -3.79
C PRO A 209 -0.10 -12.25 -3.73
N ILE A 210 -0.75 -12.15 -2.56
CA ILE A 210 -1.86 -11.23 -2.30
C ILE A 210 -1.32 -9.80 -2.26
N VAL A 211 -0.28 -9.54 -1.46
CA VAL A 211 0.34 -8.21 -1.35
C VAL A 211 0.82 -7.71 -2.70
N PHE A 212 1.49 -8.56 -3.49
CA PHE A 212 1.95 -8.20 -4.83
C PHE A 212 0.78 -7.80 -5.74
N ALA A 213 -0.28 -8.61 -5.81
CA ALA A 213 -1.42 -8.30 -6.68
C ALA A 213 -2.09 -6.97 -6.29
N MET A 214 -2.38 -6.78 -4.99
CA MET A 214 -3.06 -5.60 -4.47
C MET A 214 -2.21 -4.33 -4.63
N ASP A 215 -0.94 -4.38 -4.23
CA ASP A 215 -0.04 -3.22 -4.26
C ASP A 215 0.33 -2.83 -5.71
N ARG A 216 0.50 -3.82 -6.60
CA ARG A 216 0.66 -3.57 -8.04
C ARG A 216 -0.57 -2.85 -8.62
N LYS A 217 -1.78 -3.28 -8.25
CA LYS A 217 -3.02 -2.63 -8.71
C LYS A 217 -3.13 -1.21 -8.17
N MET A 218 -2.80 -0.96 -6.90
CA MET A 218 -2.71 0.39 -6.33
C MET A 218 -1.75 1.27 -7.12
N CYS A 219 -0.52 0.82 -7.39
CA CYS A 219 0.47 1.58 -8.16
C CYS A 219 -0.08 1.98 -9.54
N LEU A 220 -0.68 1.02 -10.26
CA LEU A 220 -1.30 1.27 -11.58
C LEU A 220 -2.55 2.15 -11.48
N GLY A 221 -3.33 2.02 -10.41
CA GLY A 221 -4.53 2.79 -10.13
C GLY A 221 -4.22 4.27 -9.86
N ILE A 222 -3.15 4.54 -9.10
CA ILE A 222 -2.63 5.90 -8.87
C ILE A 222 -2.08 6.47 -10.18
N LYS A 223 -1.24 5.72 -10.91
CA LYS A 223 -0.72 6.13 -12.23
C LYS A 223 -1.84 6.59 -13.16
N LYS A 224 -2.88 5.75 -13.34
CA LYS A 224 -4.01 6.06 -14.22
C LYS A 224 -4.72 7.36 -13.84
N ARG A 225 -4.92 7.60 -12.55
CA ARG A 225 -5.64 8.77 -12.04
C ARG A 225 -4.80 10.04 -12.12
N ALA A 226 -3.53 9.97 -11.74
CA ALA A 226 -2.59 11.08 -11.85
C ALA A 226 -2.41 11.54 -13.30
N GLU A 227 -2.22 10.61 -14.24
CA GLU A 227 -2.09 10.94 -15.67
C GLU A 227 -3.39 11.49 -16.27
N ARG A 228 -4.56 11.02 -15.78
CA ARG A 228 -5.85 11.61 -16.18
C ARG A 228 -5.98 13.04 -15.68
N LEU A 229 -5.66 13.28 -14.42
CA LEU A 229 -5.72 14.62 -13.81
C LEU A 229 -4.78 15.59 -14.52
N TYR A 230 -3.57 15.15 -14.85
CA TYR A 230 -2.61 15.97 -15.58
C TYR A 230 -3.10 16.31 -16.99
N ARG A 231 -3.62 15.34 -17.76
CA ARG A 231 -4.19 15.63 -19.10
C ARG A 231 -5.38 16.60 -19.08
N GLN A 232 -6.08 16.72 -17.96
CA GLN A 232 -7.24 17.61 -17.82
C GLN A 232 -6.85 19.04 -17.42
N ASN A 233 -5.71 19.21 -16.74
CA ASN A 233 -5.36 20.42 -16.00
C ASN A 233 -3.92 20.90 -16.26
N GLY A 234 -3.18 20.27 -17.17
CA GLY A 234 -1.81 20.59 -17.57
C GLY A 234 -1.78 20.96 -19.04
#